data_AF-A0A227J3F8-F1
#
_entry.id   AF-A0A227J3F8-F1
#
_cell.length_a   1.000
_cell.length_b   1.000
_cell.length_c   1.000
_cell.angle_alpha   90.00
_cell.angle_beta   90.00
_cell.angle_gamma   90.00
#
_symmetry.space_group_name_H-M   'P 1'
#
loop_
_entity.id
_entity.type
_entity.pdbx_description
1 polymer ?
#
loop_
_entity_poly.entity_id
_entity_poly.type
_entity_poly.pdbx_seq_one_letter_code
_entity_poly.pdbx_strand_id
1 'polypeptide(L)'
;SQYNDQYYIVFENYDENTLYLKPQKHSAMRDYEYTKLSGGEPMFFENCYRDEDLARGVSRPIKQAHLDSTYPVFSDEIKHSLGNVDNACCQVYPGVIVDDHDKYHEGY
;
A
#
# COMPACT_ATOMS: atom_id res chain seq x y z
N SER A 1 -11.61 23.48 14.62
CA SER A 1 -12.62 22.42 14.77
C SER A 1 -12.00 21.34 15.66
N GLN A 2 -12.65 20.88 16.73
CA GLN A 2 -12.09 19.89 17.67
C GLN A 2 -11.75 18.53 17.02
N TYR A 3 -12.21 18.28 15.80
CA TYR A 3 -11.96 17.03 15.08
C TYR A 3 -10.56 16.94 14.48
N ASN A 4 -9.94 18.05 14.06
CA ASN A 4 -8.61 18.02 13.43
C ASN A 4 -7.50 17.74 14.46
N ASP A 5 -7.78 17.88 15.76
CA ASP A 5 -6.86 17.55 16.84
C ASP A 5 -6.99 16.09 17.30
N GLN A 6 -8.02 15.37 16.81
CA GLN A 6 -8.37 14.00 17.23
C GLN A 6 -8.30 13.00 16.08
N TYR A 7 -8.49 13.46 14.84
CA TYR A 7 -8.53 12.64 13.65
C TYR A 7 -7.49 13.14 12.65
N TYR A 8 -6.63 12.23 12.20
CA TYR A 8 -5.59 12.52 11.23
C TYR A 8 -5.99 11.98 9.86
N ILE A 9 -5.69 12.75 8.81
CA ILE A 9 -5.78 12.29 7.42
C ILE A 9 -4.47 11.56 7.12
N VAL A 10 -4.56 10.29 6.69
CA VAL A 10 -3.37 9.45 6.44
C VAL A 10 -2.52 10.01 5.29
N PHE A 11 -3.15 10.62 4.28
CA PHE A 11 -2.49 11.28 3.17
C PHE A 11 -3.21 12.60 2.82
N GLU A 12 -2.56 13.73 3.07
CA GLU A 12 -3.14 15.06 2.85
C GLU A 12 -3.04 15.54 1.40
N ASN A 13 -2.03 15.07 0.66
CA ASN A 13 -1.70 15.58 -0.67
C ASN A 13 -1.52 14.44 -1.66
N TYR A 14 -2.26 14.52 -2.77
CA TYR A 14 -2.09 13.69 -3.96
C TYR A 14 -1.69 14.59 -5.12
N ASP A 15 -0.66 14.18 -5.85
CA ASP A 15 -0.07 14.91 -6.96
C ASP A 15 0.21 13.98 -8.15
N GLU A 16 0.82 14.53 -9.19
CA GLU A 16 1.27 13.77 -10.35
C GLU A 16 2.39 12.77 -10.06
N ASN A 17 2.89 12.65 -8.84
CA ASN A 17 3.86 11.63 -8.44
C ASN A 17 3.22 10.55 -7.56
N THR A 18 1.88 10.54 -7.48
CA THR A 18 1.15 9.57 -6.66
C THR A 18 1.04 8.25 -7.42
N LEU A 19 1.64 7.20 -6.84
CA LEU A 19 1.44 5.82 -7.25
C LEU A 19 0.25 5.25 -6.47
N TYR A 20 -0.85 5.01 -7.17
CA TYR A 20 -1.99 4.25 -6.67
C TYR A 20 -1.74 2.77 -6.92
N LEU A 21 -1.88 1.96 -5.87
CA LEU A 21 -1.68 0.53 -5.95
C LEU A 21 -3.01 -0.19 -6.16
N LYS A 22 -2.92 -1.38 -6.75
CA LYS A 22 -3.96 -2.41 -6.71
C LYS A 22 -3.30 -3.75 -6.37
N PRO A 23 -4.00 -4.69 -5.70
CA PRO A 23 -3.46 -6.01 -5.46
C PRO A 23 -3.36 -6.81 -6.76
N GLN A 24 -2.32 -7.63 -6.89
CA GLN A 24 -2.28 -8.66 -7.92
C GLN A 24 -3.39 -9.70 -7.69
N LYS A 25 -3.86 -10.34 -8.76
CA LYS A 25 -5.01 -11.25 -8.71
C LYS A 25 -4.91 -12.32 -7.61
N HIS A 26 -3.76 -12.97 -7.46
CA HIS A 26 -3.59 -14.03 -6.46
C HIS A 26 -3.64 -13.48 -5.02
N SER A 27 -3.18 -12.24 -4.81
CA SER A 27 -3.27 -11.54 -3.53
C SER A 27 -4.69 -11.06 -3.24
N ALA A 28 -5.38 -10.52 -4.26
CA ALA A 28 -6.78 -10.09 -4.17
C ALA A 28 -7.72 -11.25 -3.80
N MET A 29 -7.49 -12.45 -4.36
CA MET A 29 -8.28 -13.66 -4.09
C MET A 29 -8.17 -14.20 -2.66
N ARG A 30 -7.38 -13.56 -1.79
CA ARG A 30 -7.27 -13.91 -0.37
C ARG A 30 -8.28 -13.17 0.51
N ASP A 31 -9.10 -12.29 -0.07
CA ASP A 31 -10.17 -11.53 0.59
C ASP A 31 -9.71 -10.80 1.88
N TYR A 32 -8.53 -10.17 1.80
CA TYR A 32 -7.88 -9.45 2.91
C TYR A 32 -8.69 -8.26 3.44
N GLU A 33 -9.67 -7.78 2.66
CA GLU A 33 -10.62 -6.74 3.08
C GLU A 33 -11.61 -7.24 4.15
N TYR A 34 -11.89 -8.54 4.18
CA TYR A 34 -12.88 -9.17 5.06
C TYR A 34 -12.28 -10.14 6.07
N THR A 35 -11.10 -10.69 5.77
CA THR A 35 -10.49 -11.78 6.55
C THR A 35 -9.06 -11.45 6.92
N LYS A 36 -8.70 -11.67 8.20
CA LYS A 36 -7.29 -11.62 8.62
C LYS A 36 -6.50 -12.71 7.92
N LEU A 37 -5.39 -12.31 7.32
CA LEU A 37 -4.48 -13.23 6.65
C LEU A 37 -3.71 -14.04 7.70
N SER A 38 -3.84 -15.36 7.69
CA SER A 38 -2.91 -16.25 8.39
C SER A 38 -1.68 -16.48 7.51
N GLY A 39 -0.49 -16.61 8.14
CA GLY A 39 0.82 -16.60 7.49
C GLY A 39 0.95 -17.38 6.17
N GLY A 40 1.88 -16.94 5.33
CA GLY A 40 2.08 -17.42 3.96
C GLY A 40 2.91 -16.44 3.15
N GLU A 41 2.62 -16.32 1.86
CA GLU A 41 3.25 -15.32 0.98
C GLU A 41 2.83 -13.88 1.34
N PRO A 42 3.64 -12.87 1.00
CA PRO A 42 3.26 -11.47 1.13
C PRO A 42 2.10 -11.11 0.20
N MET A 43 1.51 -9.93 0.42
CA MET A 43 0.58 -9.31 -0.52
C MET A 43 1.38 -8.62 -1.61
N PHE A 44 1.08 -8.92 -2.88
CA PHE A 44 1.70 -8.28 -4.03
C PHE A 44 0.80 -7.19 -4.58
N PHE A 45 1.38 -6.01 -4.78
CA PHE A 45 0.71 -4.83 -5.30
C PHE A 45 1.42 -4.35 -6.57
N GLU A 46 0.66 -3.74 -7.47
CA GLU A 46 1.19 -3.18 -8.71
C GLU A 46 0.54 -1.82 -9.00
N ASN A 47 1.13 -1.05 -9.92
CA ASN A 47 0.58 0.21 -10.36
C ASN A 47 -0.84 0.01 -10.93
N CYS A 48 -1.83 0.67 -10.32
CA CYS A 48 -3.21 0.59 -10.74
C CYS A 48 -3.40 1.06 -12.19
N TYR A 49 -2.63 2.09 -12.57
CA TYR A 49 -2.64 2.75 -13.87
C TYR A 49 -1.42 2.39 -14.73
N ARG A 50 -0.85 1.18 -14.55
CA ARG A 50 0.36 0.72 -15.27
C ARG A 50 0.26 0.99 -16.78
N ASP A 51 -0.83 0.58 -17.41
CA ASP A 51 -1.00 0.69 -18.86
C ASP A 51 -1.08 2.16 -19.32
N GLU A 52 -1.82 3.00 -18.59
CA GLU A 52 -1.95 4.43 -18.89
C GLU A 52 -0.66 5.21 -18.65
N ASP A 53 0.06 4.89 -17.57
CA ASP A 53 1.33 5.52 -17.23
C ASP A 53 2.41 5.15 -18.25
N LEU A 54 2.52 3.87 -18.62
CA LEU A 54 3.40 3.40 -19.68
C LEU A 54 3.08 4.05 -21.03
N ALA A 55 1.80 4.13 -21.40
CA ALA A 55 1.36 4.78 -22.64
C ALA A 55 1.73 6.28 -22.70
N ARG A 56 1.85 6.93 -21.53
CA ARG A 56 2.24 8.33 -21.39
C ARG A 56 3.74 8.54 -21.15
N GLY A 57 4.53 7.47 -21.05
CA GLY A 57 5.94 7.54 -20.68
C GLY A 57 6.17 8.07 -19.26
N VAL A 58 5.20 7.89 -18.36
CA VAL A 58 5.25 8.32 -16.98
C VAL A 58 5.72 7.16 -16.12
N SER A 59 6.62 7.43 -15.18
CA SER A 59 7.00 6.48 -14.13
C SER A 59 6.73 7.12 -12.77
N ARG A 60 5.93 6.46 -11.94
CA ARG A 60 5.60 6.95 -10.60
C ARG A 60 6.67 6.48 -9.60
N PRO A 61 7.14 7.34 -8.70
CA PRO A 61 8.12 6.93 -7.69
C PRO A 61 7.48 6.01 -6.65
N ILE A 62 8.23 4.98 -6.25
CA ILE A 62 7.94 4.21 -5.04
C ILE A 62 8.45 5.00 -3.83
N LYS A 63 7.57 5.22 -2.87
CA LYS A 63 7.74 6.04 -1.67
C LYS A 63 7.54 5.14 -0.44
N GLN A 64 7.86 5.65 0.75
CA GLN A 64 7.70 4.90 1.99
C GLN A 64 6.24 4.56 2.34
N ALA A 65 5.25 5.20 1.73
CA ALA A 65 3.84 4.92 1.95
C ALA A 65 3.01 5.19 0.69
N HIS A 66 2.02 4.33 0.48
CA HIS A 66 1.08 4.31 -0.64
C HIS A 66 -0.32 3.92 -0.17
N LEU A 67 -1.28 4.04 -1.09
CA LEU A 67 -2.62 3.50 -0.92
C LEU A 67 -2.90 2.44 -1.96
N ASP A 68 -3.43 1.32 -1.50
CA ASP A 68 -4.31 0.45 -2.28
C ASP A 68 -5.75 0.78 -1.87
N SER A 69 -6.46 1.52 -2.73
CA SER A 69 -7.79 2.07 -2.42
C SER A 69 -7.80 2.85 -1.08
N THR A 70 -8.26 2.23 0.01
CA THR A 70 -8.33 2.83 1.34
C THR A 70 -7.36 2.21 2.36
N TYR A 71 -6.57 1.23 1.92
CA TYR A 71 -5.63 0.50 2.76
C TYR A 71 -4.20 1.05 2.58
N PRO A 72 -3.54 1.48 3.68
CA PRO A 72 -2.15 1.89 3.63
C PRO A 72 -1.23 0.72 3.31
N VAL A 73 -0.33 0.93 2.36
CA VAL A 73 0.83 0.06 2.11
C VAL A 73 2.06 0.89 2.47
N PHE A 74 2.84 0.48 3.47
CA PHE A 74 3.89 1.31 4.03
C PHE A 74 5.13 0.51 4.40
N SER A 75 6.28 1.14 4.25
CA SER A 75 7.58 0.52 4.49
C SER A 75 7.76 0.02 5.93
N ASP A 76 8.63 -0.96 6.10
CA ASP A 76 9.07 -1.48 7.40
C ASP A 76 9.69 -0.40 8.30
N GLU A 77 10.20 0.71 7.73
CA GLU A 77 10.68 1.85 8.48
C GLU A 77 9.54 2.57 9.22
N ILE A 78 8.41 2.80 8.53
CA ILE A 78 7.19 3.35 9.14
C ILE A 78 6.65 2.38 10.17
N LYS A 79 6.59 1.08 9.85
CA LYS A 79 6.19 0.04 10.81
C LYS A 79 7.04 0.08 12.08
N HIS A 80 8.37 0.13 11.95
CA HIS A 80 9.27 0.21 13.10
C HIS A 80 9.02 1.47 13.94
N SER A 81 8.77 2.61 13.29
CA SER A 81 8.45 3.85 13.99
C SER A 81 7.11 3.81 14.73
N LEU A 82 6.10 3.12 14.16
CA LEU A 82 4.78 2.94 14.80
C LEU A 82 4.83 1.92 15.95
N GLY A 83 5.80 1.00 15.93
CA GLY A 83 5.91 -0.09 16.88
C GLY A 83 4.85 -1.17 16.66
N ASN A 84 4.49 -1.89 17.72
CA ASN A 84 3.45 -2.92 17.63
C ASN A 84 2.06 -2.28 17.59
N VAL A 85 1.38 -2.41 16.47
CA VAL A 85 -0.03 -2.08 16.31
C VAL A 85 -0.85 -3.34 16.63
N ASP A 86 -1.12 -3.59 17.91
CA ASP A 86 -1.98 -4.69 18.34
C ASP A 86 -3.42 -4.22 18.51
N ASN A 87 -4.27 -4.55 17.54
CA ASN A 87 -5.69 -4.24 17.57
C ASN A 87 -6.49 -5.40 16.93
N ALA A 88 -7.59 -5.79 17.56
CA ALA A 88 -8.53 -6.76 17.00
C ALA A 88 -9.03 -6.37 15.60
N CYS A 89 -9.15 -5.07 15.32
CA CYS A 89 -9.66 -4.52 14.06
C CYS A 89 -8.60 -4.28 12.97
N CYS A 90 -7.31 -4.45 13.28
CA CYS A 90 -6.24 -4.17 12.32
C CYS A 90 -5.30 -5.36 12.17
N GLN A 91 -4.61 -5.40 11.03
CA GLN A 91 -3.51 -6.32 10.79
C GLN A 91 -2.47 -5.60 9.93
N VAL A 92 -1.20 -5.64 10.38
CA VAL A 92 -0.07 -5.35 9.51
C VAL A 92 0.39 -6.68 8.93
N TYR A 93 0.50 -6.77 7.61
CA TYR A 93 0.86 -7.99 6.90
C TYR A 93 1.91 -7.66 5.82
N PRO A 94 2.92 -8.53 5.59
CA PRO A 94 3.97 -8.25 4.62
C PRO A 94 3.44 -7.94 3.22
N GLY A 95 3.99 -6.90 2.61
CA GLY A 95 3.68 -6.42 1.27
C GLY A 95 4.91 -6.36 0.35
N VAL A 96 4.67 -6.48 -0.95
CA VAL A 96 5.66 -6.30 -2.01
C VAL A 96 5.04 -5.46 -3.11
N ILE A 97 5.75 -4.42 -3.55
CA ILE A 97 5.36 -3.63 -4.71
C ILE A 97 6.11 -4.15 -5.93
N VAL A 98 5.39 -4.54 -6.97
CA VAL A 98 5.94 -4.91 -8.28
C VAL A 98 5.83 -3.67 -9.18
N ASP A 99 6.98 -3.14 -9.60
CA ASP A 99 6.99 -1.94 -10.44
C ASP A 99 6.68 -2.23 -11.92
N ASP A 100 6.58 -1.15 -12.71
CA ASP A 100 6.21 -1.23 -14.13
C ASP A 100 7.22 -2.01 -14.99
N HIS A 101 8.40 -2.33 -14.45
CA HIS A 101 9.48 -3.11 -15.07
C HIS A 101 9.64 -4.50 -14.43
N ASP A 102 8.61 -4.98 -13.72
CA ASP A 102 8.56 -6.27 -13.04
C ASP A 102 9.67 -6.47 -11.98
N LYS A 103 10.21 -5.36 -11.45
CA LYS A 103 11.11 -5.41 -10.29
C LYS A 103 10.30 -5.41 -9.00
N TYR A 104 10.73 -6.27 -8.07
CA TYR A 104 10.12 -6.47 -6.77
C TYR A 104 10.76 -5.51 -5.76
N HIS A 105 9.93 -4.77 -5.05
CA HIS A 105 10.31 -3.88 -3.95
C HIS A 105 9.70 -4.44 -2.67
N GLU A 106 10.52 -5.21 -1.94
CA GLU A 106 10.18 -5.79 -0.64
C GLU A 106 10.34 -4.76 0.49
N GLY A 107 9.91 -5.13 1.71
CA GLY A 107 10.02 -4.29 2.90
C GLY A 107 8.86 -3.31 3.07
N TYR A 108 7.66 -3.71 2.62
CA TYR A 108 6.37 -3.05 2.83
C TYR A 108 5.41 -3.94 3.62
#